data_AF-A0A0F9BF92-F1
#
_entry.id   AF-A0A0F9BF92-F1
#
_cell.length_a   1.000
_cell.length_b   1.000
_cell.length_c   1.000
_cell.angle_alpha   90.00
_cell.angle_beta   90.00
_cell.angle_gamma   90.00
#
_symmetry.space_group_name_H-M   'P 1'
#
loop_
_entity.id
_entity.type
_entity.pdbx_description
1 polymer ?
#
loop_
_entity_poly.entity_id
_entity_poly.type
_entity_poly.pdbx_seq_one_letter_code
_entity_poly.pdbx_strand_id
1 'polypeptide(L)'
;GWQAIRILKDAAKAAIEFGKQFANVATLINTQTPVGVRQLKILKQQIFELRPELGSATDLTRGLYQALSAGVAPAQAVRLVGEAALFAKAALTDTLTAVDVMTTVMNAYGLSADKAASVSSVLFKTIELGKITGEELSSSLGRVISAAAQLNIDLPELNAGIATMTKSGISAAEAMTTMVAILRTFTTPEATKRFEELGISQADPRHHIQARPERCPPSARRTPGRQHRQDRRTLP
;
A
#
# COMPACT_ATOMS: atom_id res chain seq x y z
N GLY A 1 -7.03 -48.23 13.17
CA GLY A 1 -5.75 -48.48 12.47
C GLY A 1 -4.76 -47.36 12.72
N TRP A 2 -3.45 -47.63 12.59
CA TRP A 2 -2.35 -46.69 12.89
C TRP A 2 -2.43 -45.36 12.11
N GLN A 3 -2.94 -45.39 10.87
CA GLN A 3 -3.19 -44.18 10.06
C GLN A 3 -4.25 -43.25 10.68
N ALA A 4 -5.33 -43.80 11.23
CA ALA A 4 -6.37 -43.00 11.89
C ALA A 4 -5.83 -42.29 13.14
N ILE A 5 -4.97 -42.96 13.92
CA ILE A 5 -4.30 -42.36 15.09
C ILE A 5 -3.38 -41.22 14.66
N ARG A 6 -2.66 -41.36 13.53
CA ARG A 6 -1.80 -40.30 13.00
C ARG A 6 -2.60 -39.08 12.55
N ILE A 7 -3.66 -39.28 11.77
CA ILE A 7 -4.55 -38.19 11.32
C ILE A 7 -5.14 -37.43 12.52
N LEU A 8 -5.61 -38.14 13.54
CA LEU A 8 -6.12 -37.52 14.77
C LEU A 8 -5.05 -36.71 15.51
N LYS A 9 -3.83 -37.24 15.63
CA LYS A 9 -2.69 -36.53 16.24
C LYS A 9 -2.33 -35.26 15.45
N ASP A 10 -2.29 -35.34 14.13
CA ASP A 10 -1.93 -34.21 13.26
C ASP A 10 -3.01 -33.12 13.31
N ALA A 11 -4.29 -33.49 13.29
CA ALA A 11 -5.41 -32.57 13.47
C ALA A 11 -5.41 -31.90 14.85
N ALA A 12 -5.13 -32.66 15.92
CA ALA A 12 -5.01 -32.12 17.27
C ALA A 12 -3.86 -31.10 17.39
N LYS A 13 -2.69 -31.42 16.81
CA LYS A 13 -1.55 -30.48 16.75
C LYS A 13 -1.90 -29.22 15.98
N ALA A 14 -2.54 -29.34 14.82
CA ALA A 14 -2.95 -28.19 14.02
C ALA A 14 -3.94 -27.29 14.76
N ALA A 15 -4.92 -27.86 15.48
CA ALA A 15 -5.88 -27.12 16.28
C ALA A 15 -5.21 -26.38 17.46
N ILE A 16 -4.26 -27.03 18.15
CA ILE A 16 -3.48 -26.41 19.22
C ILE A 16 -2.66 -25.23 18.67
N GLU A 17 -1.98 -25.43 17.54
CA GLU A 17 -1.13 -24.39 16.95
C GLU A 17 -1.95 -23.21 16.45
N PHE A 18 -3.07 -23.46 15.77
CA PHE A 18 -4.04 -22.43 15.42
C PHE A 18 -4.51 -21.67 16.67
N GLY A 19 -4.87 -22.38 17.74
CA GLY A 19 -5.30 -21.78 19.00
C GLY A 19 -4.27 -20.84 19.61
N LYS A 20 -2.98 -21.22 19.57
CA LYS A 20 -1.87 -20.36 20.02
C LYS A 20 -1.74 -19.11 19.17
N GLN A 21 -1.72 -19.24 17.85
CA GLN A 21 -1.59 -18.08 16.96
C GLN A 21 -2.80 -17.15 17.09
N PHE A 22 -3.99 -17.71 17.28
CA PHE A 22 -5.19 -16.91 17.49
C PHE A 22 -5.20 -16.21 18.85
N ALA A 23 -4.59 -16.81 19.88
CA ALA A 23 -4.37 -16.14 21.16
C ALA A 23 -3.43 -14.93 21.01
N ASN A 24 -2.42 -15.00 20.13
CA ASN A 24 -1.59 -13.83 19.80
C ASN A 24 -2.42 -12.73 19.13
N VAL A 25 -3.32 -13.07 18.20
CA VAL A 25 -4.25 -12.10 17.60
C VAL A 25 -5.12 -11.44 18.67
N ALA A 26 -5.55 -12.19 19.68
CA ALA A 26 -6.37 -11.67 20.78
C ALA A 26 -5.66 -10.60 21.64
N THR A 27 -4.32 -10.56 21.68
CA THR A 27 -3.59 -9.53 22.43
C THR A 27 -3.64 -8.16 21.74
N LEU A 28 -3.93 -8.14 20.43
CA LEU A 28 -4.04 -6.92 19.62
C LEU A 28 -5.46 -6.35 19.57
N ILE A 29 -6.44 -7.00 20.21
CA ILE A 29 -7.85 -6.58 20.23
C ILE A 29 -8.28 -6.31 21.68
N ASN A 30 -9.00 -5.21 21.91
CA ASN A 30 -9.52 -4.88 23.24
C ASN A 30 -10.67 -5.82 23.67
N THR A 31 -10.32 -6.95 24.27
CA THR A 31 -11.28 -7.97 24.76
C THR A 31 -12.01 -7.60 26.04
N GLN A 32 -11.68 -6.48 26.68
CA GLN A 32 -12.41 -5.99 27.86
C GLN A 32 -13.80 -5.42 27.49
N THR A 33 -14.07 -5.26 26.19
CA THR A 33 -15.35 -4.74 25.69
C THR A 33 -16.14 -5.84 24.97
N PRO A 34 -17.49 -5.81 25.04
CA PRO A 34 -18.32 -6.72 24.25
C PRO A 34 -18.07 -6.61 22.74
N VAL A 35 -17.67 -5.43 22.26
CA VAL A 35 -17.33 -5.18 20.86
C VAL A 35 -16.07 -5.96 20.47
N GLY A 36 -14.99 -5.88 21.25
CA GLY A 36 -13.76 -6.61 20.95
C GLY A 36 -13.91 -8.12 21.02
N VAL A 37 -14.70 -8.64 21.97
CA VAL A 37 -15.03 -10.08 22.03
C VAL A 37 -15.77 -10.54 20.77
N ARG A 38 -16.76 -9.76 20.31
CA ARG A 38 -17.44 -10.04 19.03
C ARG A 38 -16.50 -9.96 17.84
N GLN A 39 -15.62 -8.95 17.81
CA GLN A 39 -14.63 -8.78 16.74
C GLN A 39 -13.71 -10.00 16.63
N LEU A 40 -13.22 -10.54 17.74
CA LEU A 40 -12.41 -11.77 17.71
C LEU A 40 -13.17 -12.97 17.15
N LYS A 41 -14.43 -13.15 17.52
CA LYS A 41 -15.25 -14.23 16.96
C LYS A 41 -15.39 -14.09 15.44
N ILE A 42 -15.63 -12.87 14.96
CA ILE A 42 -15.74 -12.55 13.53
C ILE A 42 -14.42 -12.84 12.81
N LEU A 43 -13.29 -12.34 13.34
CA LEU A 43 -11.96 -12.57 12.76
C LEU A 43 -11.66 -14.06 12.65
N LYS A 44 -11.95 -14.83 13.70
CA LYS A 44 -11.78 -16.29 13.69
C LYS A 44 -12.58 -16.95 12.57
N GLN A 45 -13.85 -16.59 12.45
CA GLN A 45 -14.75 -17.13 11.43
C GLN A 45 -14.25 -16.76 10.02
N GLN A 46 -13.91 -15.51 9.78
CA GLN A 46 -13.43 -15.04 8.48
C GLN A 46 -12.14 -15.74 8.04
N ILE A 47 -11.24 -16.06 8.98
CA ILE A 47 -10.03 -16.86 8.65
C ILE A 47 -10.41 -18.26 8.15
N PHE A 48 -11.44 -18.89 8.73
CA PHE A 48 -11.91 -20.19 8.26
C PHE A 48 -12.74 -20.12 6.97
N GLU A 49 -13.28 -18.95 6.63
CA GLU A 49 -13.98 -18.69 5.36
C GLU A 49 -13.00 -18.41 4.21
N LEU A 50 -11.73 -18.09 4.50
CA LEU A 50 -10.70 -18.00 3.47
C LEU A 50 -10.50 -19.35 2.77
N ARG A 51 -10.22 -19.27 1.48
CA ARG A 51 -10.02 -20.45 0.63
C ARG A 51 -8.86 -21.31 1.13
N PRO A 52 -9.03 -22.64 1.28
CA PRO A 52 -7.98 -23.53 1.75
C PRO A 52 -6.71 -23.51 0.87
N GLU A 53 -6.84 -23.18 -0.42
CA GLU A 53 -5.70 -23.09 -1.34
C GLU A 53 -4.71 -21.97 -0.98
N LEU A 54 -5.17 -20.94 -0.25
CA LEU A 54 -4.36 -19.80 0.14
C LEU A 54 -3.32 -20.17 1.21
N GLY A 55 -3.63 -21.12 2.09
CA GLY A 55 -2.72 -21.56 3.14
C GLY A 55 -3.46 -22.23 4.29
N SER A 56 -2.70 -22.76 5.25
CA SER A 56 -3.31 -23.30 6.45
C SER A 56 -3.95 -22.18 7.28
N ALA A 57 -5.02 -22.49 8.02
CA ALA A 57 -5.62 -21.52 8.94
C ALA A 57 -4.59 -20.94 9.94
N THR A 58 -3.57 -21.74 10.32
CA THR A 58 -2.46 -21.30 11.16
C THR A 58 -1.61 -20.23 10.46
N ASP A 59 -1.20 -20.46 9.21
CA ASP A 59 -0.40 -19.49 8.45
C ASP A 59 -1.17 -18.17 8.24
N LEU A 60 -2.45 -18.28 7.86
CA LEU A 60 -3.33 -17.13 7.68
C LEU A 60 -3.52 -16.36 8.99
N THR A 61 -3.61 -17.05 10.13
CA THR A 61 -3.70 -16.40 11.46
C THR A 61 -2.42 -15.68 11.84
N ARG A 62 -1.24 -16.22 11.48
CA ARG A 62 0.03 -15.49 11.66
C ARG A 62 0.06 -14.23 10.80
N GLY A 63 -0.38 -14.32 9.54
CA GLY A 63 -0.54 -13.15 8.68
C GLY A 63 -1.52 -12.11 9.25
N LEU A 64 -2.62 -12.56 9.86
CA LEU A 64 -3.59 -11.68 10.52
C LEU A 64 -2.97 -10.93 11.68
N TYR A 65 -2.18 -11.60 12.52
CA TYR A 65 -1.43 -10.94 13.59
C TYR A 65 -0.52 -9.84 13.02
N GLN A 66 0.26 -10.15 11.98
CA GLN A 66 1.18 -9.19 11.37
C GLN A 66 0.45 -8.00 10.74
N ALA A 67 -0.66 -8.23 10.04
CA ALA A 67 -1.49 -7.16 9.48
C ALA A 67 -2.04 -6.21 10.55
N LEU A 68 -2.58 -6.76 11.64
CA LEU A 68 -3.06 -5.97 12.79
C LEU A 68 -1.91 -5.21 13.46
N SER A 69 -0.76 -5.87 13.64
CA SER A 69 0.45 -5.27 14.20
C SER A 69 0.99 -4.14 13.32
N ALA A 70 0.79 -4.20 12.01
CA ALA A 70 1.14 -3.14 11.06
C ALA A 70 0.12 -1.99 11.02
N GLY A 71 -0.92 -2.04 11.88
CA GLY A 71 -1.93 -0.98 12.02
C GLY A 71 -3.16 -1.15 11.12
N VAL A 72 -3.30 -2.27 10.41
CA VAL A 72 -4.48 -2.52 9.57
C VAL A 72 -5.71 -2.72 10.46
N ALA A 73 -6.81 -2.02 10.14
CA ALA A 73 -8.04 -2.12 10.91
C ALA A 73 -8.59 -3.57 10.91
N PRO A 74 -9.10 -4.08 12.06
CA PRO A 74 -9.61 -5.45 12.16
C PRO A 74 -10.66 -5.82 11.10
N ALA A 75 -11.53 -4.88 10.73
CA ALA A 75 -12.57 -5.08 9.71
C ALA A 75 -12.02 -5.34 8.31
N GLN A 76 -10.74 -5.02 8.05
CA GLN A 76 -10.10 -5.17 6.74
C GLN A 76 -8.90 -6.13 6.78
N ALA A 77 -8.40 -6.49 7.96
CA ALA A 77 -7.18 -7.26 8.13
C ALA A 77 -7.27 -8.65 7.48
N VAL A 78 -8.39 -9.38 7.65
CA VAL A 78 -8.55 -10.71 7.02
C VAL A 78 -8.57 -10.63 5.50
N ARG A 79 -9.19 -9.58 4.93
CA ARG A 79 -9.17 -9.35 3.47
C ARG A 79 -7.75 -9.12 2.97
N LEU A 80 -6.99 -8.27 3.66
CA LEU A 80 -5.57 -8.03 3.33
C LEU A 80 -4.76 -9.32 3.39
N VAL A 81 -4.96 -10.16 4.41
CA VAL A 81 -4.30 -11.46 4.51
C VAL A 81 -4.66 -12.37 3.35
N GLY A 82 -5.92 -12.39 2.91
CA GLY A 82 -6.34 -13.16 1.74
C GLY A 82 -5.61 -12.73 0.46
N GLU A 83 -5.53 -11.42 0.21
CA GLU A 83 -4.79 -10.85 -0.92
C GLU A 83 -3.29 -11.13 -0.83
N ALA A 84 -2.71 -11.01 0.37
CA ALA A 84 -1.30 -11.31 0.62
C ALA A 84 -0.98 -12.79 0.43
N ALA A 85 -1.86 -13.70 0.87
CA ALA A 85 -1.68 -15.14 0.66
C ALA A 85 -1.76 -15.50 -0.82
N LEU A 86 -2.64 -14.85 -1.58
CA LEU A 86 -2.70 -15.01 -3.04
C LEU A 86 -1.43 -14.47 -3.72
N PHE A 87 -0.98 -13.28 -3.31
CA PHE A 87 0.28 -12.70 -3.77
C PHE A 87 1.46 -13.62 -3.44
N ALA A 88 1.52 -14.19 -2.24
CA ALA A 88 2.58 -15.10 -1.82
C ALA A 88 2.72 -16.29 -2.77
N LYS A 89 1.59 -16.89 -3.17
CA LYS A 89 1.56 -17.98 -4.16
C LYS A 89 2.09 -17.54 -5.51
N ALA A 90 1.69 -16.36 -5.98
CA ALA A 90 2.09 -15.82 -7.27
C ALA A 90 3.58 -15.42 -7.30
N ALA A 91 4.07 -14.83 -6.20
CA ALA A 91 5.43 -14.34 -6.02
C ALA A 91 6.41 -15.41 -5.50
N LEU A 92 5.95 -16.66 -5.36
CA LEU A 92 6.72 -17.80 -4.84
C LEU A 92 7.38 -17.50 -3.48
N THR A 93 6.62 -16.93 -2.56
CA THR A 93 7.04 -16.61 -1.18
C THR A 93 5.99 -17.07 -0.16
N ASP A 94 6.19 -16.79 1.12
CA ASP A 94 5.27 -17.13 2.19
C ASP A 94 4.32 -15.97 2.56
N THR A 95 3.22 -16.29 3.24
CA THR A 95 2.17 -15.33 3.60
C THR A 95 2.67 -14.20 4.50
N LEU A 96 3.64 -14.45 5.39
CA LEU A 96 4.16 -13.41 6.28
C LEU A 96 5.01 -12.42 5.51
N THR A 97 5.89 -12.91 4.64
CA THR A 97 6.67 -12.08 3.73
C THR A 97 5.75 -11.23 2.85
N ALA A 98 4.68 -11.82 2.29
CA ALA A 98 3.71 -11.08 1.50
C ALA A 98 2.96 -9.98 2.30
N VAL A 99 2.50 -10.30 3.51
CA VAL A 99 1.83 -9.32 4.39
C VAL A 99 2.79 -8.18 4.72
N ASP A 100 4.05 -8.48 5.02
CA ASP A 100 5.08 -7.48 5.32
C ASP A 100 5.27 -6.48 4.18
N VAL A 101 5.48 -6.98 2.96
CA VAL A 101 5.68 -6.14 1.77
C VAL A 101 4.46 -5.27 1.50
N MET A 102 3.28 -5.89 1.48
CA MET A 102 2.05 -5.18 1.15
C MET A 102 1.72 -4.12 2.20
N THR A 103 1.86 -4.43 3.50
CA THR A 103 1.62 -3.45 4.57
C THR A 103 2.67 -2.35 4.57
N THR A 104 3.94 -2.66 4.26
CA THR A 104 5.00 -1.65 4.10
C THR A 104 4.67 -0.66 2.99
N VAL A 105 4.26 -1.16 1.82
CA VAL A 105 3.84 -0.32 0.68
C VAL A 105 2.63 0.54 1.05
N MET A 106 1.60 -0.08 1.61
CA MET A 106 0.38 0.63 1.96
C MET A 106 0.62 1.71 3.00
N ASN A 107 1.44 1.44 4.02
CA ASN A 107 1.79 2.42 5.03
C ASN A 107 2.62 3.57 4.45
N ALA A 108 3.59 3.29 3.57
CA ALA A 108 4.41 4.31 2.93
C ALA A 108 3.59 5.30 2.08
N TYR A 109 2.54 4.81 1.43
CA TYR A 109 1.65 5.61 0.56
C TYR A 109 0.32 6.01 1.21
N GLY A 110 0.10 5.71 2.50
CA GLY A 110 -1.15 6.02 3.19
C GLY A 110 -2.39 5.31 2.60
N LEU A 111 -2.22 4.12 2.02
CA LEU A 111 -3.28 3.36 1.38
C LEU A 111 -4.06 2.51 2.38
N SER A 112 -5.37 2.48 2.22
CA SER A 112 -6.26 1.58 2.98
C SER A 112 -6.30 0.17 2.39
N ALA A 113 -6.72 -0.83 3.18
CA ALA A 113 -6.66 -2.24 2.81
C ALA A 113 -7.69 -2.69 1.75
N ASP A 114 -8.56 -1.80 1.26
CA ASP A 114 -9.28 -2.01 0.00
C ASP A 114 -8.35 -1.90 -1.22
N LYS A 115 -7.18 -1.26 -1.11
CA LYS A 115 -6.18 -1.18 -2.18
C LYS A 115 -5.23 -2.37 -2.22
N ALA A 116 -5.35 -3.33 -1.31
CA ALA A 116 -4.47 -4.49 -1.21
C ALA A 116 -4.33 -5.24 -2.55
N ALA A 117 -5.43 -5.48 -3.28
CA ALA A 117 -5.42 -6.13 -4.59
C ALA A 117 -4.67 -5.31 -5.67
N SER A 118 -4.76 -3.99 -5.62
CA SER A 118 -4.03 -3.11 -6.54
C SER A 118 -2.53 -3.12 -6.23
N VAL A 119 -2.18 -3.08 -4.94
CA VAL A 119 -0.79 -3.14 -4.48
C VAL A 119 -0.16 -4.46 -4.86
N SER A 120 -0.82 -5.59 -4.59
CA SER A 120 -0.33 -6.92 -4.96
C SER A 120 -0.14 -7.05 -6.48
N SER A 121 -1.06 -6.52 -7.29
CA SER A 121 -0.96 -6.52 -8.75
C SER A 121 0.27 -5.75 -9.24
N VAL A 122 0.52 -4.55 -8.69
CA VAL A 122 1.66 -3.72 -9.06
C VAL A 122 2.98 -4.38 -8.65
N LEU A 123 3.06 -4.96 -7.46
CA LEU A 123 4.25 -5.69 -6.98
C LEU A 123 4.51 -6.94 -7.82
N PHE A 124 3.45 -7.69 -8.14
CA PHE A 124 3.58 -8.89 -8.99
C PHE A 124 4.05 -8.50 -10.39
N LYS A 125 3.58 -7.37 -10.93
CA LYS A 125 4.05 -6.90 -12.24
C LYS A 125 5.53 -6.55 -12.23
N THR A 126 6.07 -6.04 -11.11
CA THR A 126 7.51 -5.82 -10.93
C THR A 126 8.30 -7.12 -11.00
N ILE A 127 7.80 -8.17 -10.33
CA ILE A 127 8.39 -9.51 -10.32
C ILE A 127 8.34 -10.11 -11.73
N GLU A 128 7.19 -10.03 -12.40
CA GLU A 128 6.96 -10.57 -13.75
C GLU A 128 7.83 -9.89 -14.82
N LEU A 129 7.95 -8.56 -14.77
CA LEU A 129 8.72 -7.78 -15.76
C LEU A 129 10.21 -7.73 -15.44
N GLY A 130 10.57 -7.84 -14.17
CA GLY A 130 11.93 -7.89 -13.68
C GLY A 130 12.50 -9.30 -13.70
N LYS A 131 13.69 -9.43 -13.12
CA LYS A 131 14.27 -10.73 -12.76
C LYS A 131 14.50 -10.77 -11.25
N ILE A 132 13.42 -10.67 -10.49
CA ILE A 132 13.42 -10.66 -9.02
C ILE A 132 12.36 -11.61 -8.46
N THR A 133 12.53 -12.02 -7.21
CA THR A 133 11.58 -12.84 -6.44
C THR A 133 10.83 -12.03 -5.39
N GLY A 134 9.75 -12.59 -4.85
CA GLY A 134 9.01 -11.97 -3.74
C GLY A 134 9.87 -11.75 -2.48
N GLU A 135 10.77 -12.68 -2.18
CA GLU A 135 11.70 -12.59 -1.04
C GLU A 135 12.73 -11.46 -1.22
N GLU A 136 13.35 -11.39 -2.40
CA GLU A 136 14.30 -10.31 -2.74
C GLU A 136 13.61 -8.95 -2.69
N LEU A 137 12.40 -8.86 -3.23
CA LEU A 137 11.57 -7.66 -3.16
C LEU A 137 11.34 -7.27 -1.69
N SER A 138 10.92 -8.20 -0.84
CA SER A 138 10.67 -7.95 0.58
C SER A 138 11.88 -7.45 1.34
N SER A 139 13.05 -8.04 1.12
CA SER A 139 14.28 -7.71 1.85
C SER A 139 14.76 -6.26 1.65
N SER A 140 14.34 -5.63 0.55
CA SER A 140 14.96 -4.40 0.05
C SER A 140 13.96 -3.28 -0.28
N LEU A 141 12.66 -3.59 -0.47
CA LEU A 141 11.65 -2.61 -0.88
C LEU A 141 11.40 -1.52 0.16
N GLY A 142 11.40 -1.85 1.46
CA GLY A 142 11.08 -0.89 2.53
C GLY A 142 11.97 0.36 2.54
N ARG A 143 13.24 0.21 2.15
CA ARG A 143 14.22 1.32 2.09
C ARG A 143 13.95 2.27 0.94
N VAL A 144 13.59 1.76 -0.23
CA VAL A 144 13.36 2.59 -1.42
C VAL A 144 11.97 3.22 -1.40
N ILE A 145 10.97 2.49 -0.90
CA ILE A 145 9.58 2.92 -0.97
C ILE A 145 9.32 4.15 -0.09
N SER A 146 9.95 4.19 1.08
CA SER A 146 9.87 5.34 1.99
C SER A 146 10.51 6.58 1.39
N ALA A 147 11.59 6.44 0.62
CA ALA A 147 12.26 7.54 -0.07
C ALA A 147 11.44 8.03 -1.28
N ALA A 148 10.85 7.10 -2.04
CA ALA A 148 10.00 7.43 -3.19
C ALA A 148 8.73 8.16 -2.77
N ALA A 149 8.07 7.69 -1.70
CA ALA A 149 6.87 8.32 -1.15
C ALA A 149 7.14 9.76 -0.67
N GLN A 150 8.31 10.03 -0.07
CA GLN A 150 8.71 11.40 0.32
C GLN A 150 8.85 12.36 -0.86
N LEU A 151 9.18 11.82 -2.05
CA LEU A 151 9.32 12.58 -3.29
C LEU A 151 8.03 12.56 -4.13
N ASN A 152 6.93 12.03 -3.60
CA ASN A 152 5.66 11.84 -4.32
C ASN A 152 5.80 11.04 -5.63
N ILE A 153 6.75 10.10 -5.68
CA ILE A 153 6.91 9.20 -6.82
C ILE A 153 5.93 8.04 -6.66
N ASP A 154 5.12 7.81 -7.68
CA ASP A 154 4.09 6.79 -7.62
C ASP A 154 4.69 5.37 -7.64
N LEU A 155 4.05 4.44 -6.93
CA LEU A 155 4.51 3.05 -6.81
C LEU A 155 4.78 2.39 -8.17
N PRO A 156 3.93 2.53 -9.22
CA PRO A 156 4.20 1.94 -10.53
C PRO A 156 5.45 2.50 -11.21
N GLU A 157 5.77 3.78 -11.01
CA GLU A 157 6.95 4.42 -11.61
C GLU A 157 8.23 3.91 -10.95
N LEU A 158 8.22 3.87 -9.61
CA LEU A 158 9.30 3.29 -8.82
C LEU A 158 9.57 1.83 -9.26
N ASN A 159 8.50 1.04 -9.34
CA ASN A 159 8.57 -0.37 -9.71
C ASN A 159 9.03 -0.59 -11.15
N ALA A 160 8.65 0.27 -12.09
CA ALA A 160 9.13 0.21 -13.47
C ALA A 160 10.65 0.40 -13.56
N GLY A 161 11.20 1.35 -12.79
CA GLY A 161 12.65 1.55 -12.70
C GLY A 161 13.38 0.32 -12.15
N ILE A 162 12.87 -0.25 -11.06
CA ILE A 162 13.42 -1.47 -10.43
C ILE A 162 13.36 -2.66 -11.39
N ALA A 163 12.21 -2.88 -12.04
CA ALA A 163 12.03 -3.95 -13.01
C ALA A 163 13.00 -3.80 -14.20
N THR A 164 13.21 -2.58 -14.69
CA THR A 164 14.14 -2.31 -15.81
C THR A 164 15.59 -2.62 -15.44
N MET A 165 16.05 -2.19 -14.26
CA MET A 165 17.41 -2.48 -13.78
C MET A 165 17.63 -3.98 -13.61
N THR A 166 16.68 -4.67 -12.98
CA THR A 166 16.81 -6.10 -12.68
C THR A 166 16.69 -6.98 -13.91
N LYS A 167 15.82 -6.60 -14.85
CA LYS A 167 15.75 -7.23 -16.17
C LYS A 167 17.07 -7.14 -16.94
N SER A 168 17.82 -6.06 -16.73
CA SER A 168 19.14 -5.82 -17.35
C SER A 168 20.28 -6.56 -16.63
N GLY A 169 19.99 -7.34 -15.59
CA GLY A 169 20.96 -8.17 -14.88
C GLY A 169 21.52 -7.57 -13.59
N ILE A 170 21.06 -6.38 -13.18
CA ILE A 170 21.41 -5.80 -11.88
C ILE A 170 20.68 -6.60 -10.78
N SER A 171 21.38 -6.97 -9.71
CA SER A 171 20.73 -7.70 -8.60
C SER A 171 19.62 -6.84 -7.95
N ALA A 172 18.60 -7.47 -7.37
CA ALA A 172 17.53 -6.74 -6.70
C ALA A 172 18.05 -5.77 -5.62
N ALA A 173 18.98 -6.23 -4.78
CA ALA A 173 19.58 -5.43 -3.71
C ALA A 173 20.36 -4.21 -4.26
N GLU A 174 21.10 -4.40 -5.35
CA GLU A 174 21.83 -3.33 -6.01
C GLU A 174 20.89 -2.34 -6.71
N ALA A 175 19.86 -2.83 -7.42
CA ALA A 175 18.86 -2.00 -8.07
C ALA A 175 18.12 -1.10 -7.06
N MET A 176 17.75 -1.64 -5.91
CA MET A 176 17.11 -0.88 -4.83
C MET A 176 18.07 0.15 -4.21
N THR A 177 19.32 -0.22 -3.99
CA THR A 177 20.36 0.68 -3.46
C THR A 177 20.64 1.84 -4.43
N THR A 178 20.78 1.53 -5.71
CA THR A 178 20.95 2.50 -6.79
C THR A 178 19.75 3.44 -6.87
N MET A 179 18.52 2.91 -6.79
CA MET A 179 17.32 3.74 -6.77
C MET A 179 17.32 4.68 -5.56
N VAL A 180 17.61 4.20 -4.35
CA VAL A 180 17.73 5.07 -3.16
C VAL A 180 18.78 6.17 -3.38
N ALA A 181 19.93 5.84 -3.97
CA ALA A 181 20.97 6.82 -4.27
C ALA A 181 20.47 7.89 -5.26
N ILE A 182 19.79 7.49 -6.34
CA ILE A 182 19.16 8.40 -7.32
C ILE A 182 18.14 9.30 -6.62
N LEU A 183 17.22 8.74 -5.83
CA LEU A 183 16.21 9.50 -5.10
C LEU A 183 16.82 10.53 -4.15
N ARG A 184 17.90 10.16 -3.44
CA ARG A 184 18.61 11.07 -2.54
C ARG A 184 19.24 12.27 -3.27
N THR A 185 19.62 12.13 -4.55
CA THR A 185 20.15 13.27 -5.31
C THR A 185 19.14 14.40 -5.47
N PHE A 186 17.84 14.10 -5.40
CA PHE A 186 16.76 15.10 -5.48
C PHE A 186 16.45 15.76 -4.13
N THR A 187 16.94 15.20 -3.03
CA THR A 187 16.76 15.75 -1.67
C THR A 187 17.94 16.58 -1.18
N THR A 188 18.99 16.75 -2.00
CA THR A 188 20.17 17.54 -1.60
C THR A 188 19.85 19.04 -1.57
N PRO A 189 20.50 19.83 -0.69
CA PRO A 189 20.31 21.27 -0.65
C PRO A 189 20.58 21.95 -2.00
N GLU A 190 21.54 21.44 -2.77
CA GLU A 190 21.87 21.95 -4.11
C GLU A 190 20.76 21.65 -5.12
N ALA A 191 20.16 20.46 -5.08
CA ALA A 191 19.04 20.12 -5.93
C ALA A 191 17.82 20.97 -5.58
N THR A 192 17.51 21.14 -4.28
CA THR A 192 16.40 21.99 -3.83
C THR A 192 16.54 23.42 -4.33
N LYS A 193 17.73 24.02 -4.22
CA LYS A 193 18.00 25.37 -4.74
C LYS A 193 17.81 25.46 -6.26
N ARG A 194 18.27 24.46 -7.01
CA ARG A 194 18.07 24.43 -8.47
C ARG A 194 16.59 24.28 -8.85
N PHE A 195 15.82 23.52 -8.08
CA PHE A 195 14.37 23.41 -8.29
C PHE A 195 13.66 24.74 -8.00
N GLU A 196 14.05 25.44 -6.95
CA GLU A 196 13.57 26.80 -6.64
C GLU A 196 13.92 27.81 -7.76
N GLU A 197 15.15 27.76 -8.29
CA GLU A 197 15.60 28.59 -9.42
C GLU A 197 14.79 28.32 -10.70
N LEU A 198 14.36 27.08 -10.91
CA LEU A 198 13.51 26.68 -12.04
C LEU A 198 12.01 26.94 -11.81
N GLY A 199 11.63 27.54 -10.68
CA GLY A 199 10.23 27.81 -10.34
C GLY A 199 9.43 26.55 -9.97
N ILE A 200 10.11 25.43 -9.72
CA ILE A 200 9.51 24.17 -9.27
C ILE A 200 9.61 24.15 -7.75
N SER A 201 8.57 24.63 -7.08
CA SER A 201 8.44 24.47 -5.63
C SER A 201 8.25 22.98 -5.33
N GLN A 202 9.18 22.41 -4.55
CA GLN A 202 8.98 21.10 -3.92
C GLN A 202 7.71 21.20 -3.06
N ALA A 203 6.60 20.67 -3.57
CA ALA A 203 5.29 20.87 -3.00
C ALA A 203 5.28 20.40 -1.54
N ASP A 204 4.91 21.33 -0.66
CA ASP A 204 4.65 21.14 0.77
C ASP A 204 3.82 19.86 1.00
N PRO A 205 4.29 18.89 1.83
CA PRO A 205 3.60 17.63 2.11
C PRO A 205 2.18 17.73 2.72
N ARG A 206 1.61 18.93 2.90
CA ARG A 206 0.32 19.14 3.60
C ARG A 206 -0.80 19.79 2.79
N HIS A 207 -0.67 19.95 1.48
CA HIS A 207 -1.75 20.55 0.69
C HIS A 207 -2.06 19.80 -0.62
N HIS A 208 -3.15 19.02 -0.62
CA HIS A 208 -4.34 19.18 -1.48
C HIS A 208 -5.09 17.86 -1.79
N ILE A 209 -5.98 17.44 -0.88
CA ILE A 209 -7.33 17.02 -1.28
C ILE A 209 -8.19 18.28 -1.14
N GLN A 210 -8.23 19.10 -2.18
CA GLN A 210 -9.35 20.01 -2.42
C GLN A 210 -9.35 20.39 -3.90
N ALA A 211 -10.50 20.17 -4.53
CA ALA A 211 -10.79 20.41 -5.93
C ALA A 211 -10.23 21.75 -6.42
N ARG A 212 -9.55 21.75 -7.56
CA ARG A 212 -9.23 22.98 -8.29
C ARG A 212 -10.50 23.46 -9.00
N PRO A 213 -11.10 24.63 -8.65
CA PRO A 213 -12.03 25.27 -9.56
C PRO A 213 -11.23 25.87 -10.72
N GLU A 214 -11.61 25.53 -11.95
CA GLU A 214 -11.06 26.09 -13.17
C GLU A 214 -11.13 27.63 -13.13
N ARG A 215 -9.98 28.30 -13.06
CA ARG A 215 -9.89 29.74 -13.34
C ARG A 215 -9.50 29.90 -14.81
N CYS A 216 -10.50 30.23 -15.63
CA CYS A 216 -10.32 30.67 -17.01
C CYS A 216 -9.58 32.04 -17.01
N PRO A 217 -8.59 32.28 -17.89
CA PRO A 217 -7.82 33.52 -17.88
C PRO A 217 -8.59 34.70 -18.54
N PRO A 218 -8.31 35.95 -18.14
CA PRO A 218 -8.99 37.12 -18.67
C PRO A 218 -8.33 37.58 -19.97
N SER A 219 -9.03 37.47 -21.10
CA SER A 219 -8.66 38.24 -22.29
C SER A 219 -9.88 38.75 -23.06
N ALA A 220 -9.83 40.06 -23.33
CA ALA A 220 -10.51 40.77 -24.39
C ALA A 220 -12.06 40.87 -24.37
N ARG A 221 -12.54 42.01 -23.86
CA ARG A 221 -13.46 42.82 -24.68
C ARG A 221 -13.28 44.32 -24.42
N ARG A 222 -12.87 44.99 -25.49
CA ARG A 222 -12.56 46.41 -25.62
C ARG A 222 -13.81 47.27 -25.39
N THR A 223 -13.61 48.40 -24.71
CA THR A 223 -14.46 49.60 -24.80
C THR A 223 -14.52 50.15 -26.22
N PRO A 224 -15.65 50.76 -26.60
CA PRO A 224 -15.58 52.04 -27.32
C PRO A 224 -16.40 53.12 -26.60
N GLY A 225 -15.88 54.35 -26.65
CA GLY A 225 -16.41 55.51 -25.95
C GLY A 225 -17.59 56.23 -26.62
N ARG A 226 -18.30 56.97 -25.76
CA ARG A 226 -18.91 58.30 -25.91
C ARG A 226 -19.62 58.71 -27.21
N GLN A 227 -20.93 59.00 -27.06
CA GLN A 227 -21.71 60.22 -27.44
C GLN A 227 -23.16 59.76 -27.74
N HIS A 228 -24.23 60.23 -27.11
CA HIS A 228 -24.76 61.60 -27.10
C HIS A 228 -25.82 61.78 -26.00
N ARG A 229 -25.88 63.00 -25.43
CA ARG A 229 -27.04 63.59 -24.71
C ARG A 229 -28.32 63.51 -25.55
N GLN A 230 -29.47 63.25 -24.91
CA GLN A 230 -30.58 64.23 -24.83
C GLN A 230 -31.71 63.78 -23.89
N ASP A 231 -32.17 64.76 -23.12
CA ASP A 231 -33.36 64.79 -22.26
C ASP A 231 -34.66 64.41 -22.98
N ARG A 232 -35.59 63.78 -22.23
CA ARG A 232 -37.06 64.00 -22.20
C ARG A 232 -37.65 63.09 -21.12
N ARG A 233 -37.94 63.64 -19.93
CA ARG A 233 -39.27 64.08 -19.44
C ARG A 233 -40.37 63.00 -19.41
N THR A 234 -40.94 62.90 -18.19
CA THR A 234 -42.34 62.61 -17.79
C THR A 234 -42.87 61.17 -17.72
N LEU A 235 -43.07 60.74 -16.47
CA LEU A 235 -44.19 59.97 -15.86
C LEU A 235 -45.56 60.20 -16.55
N PRO A 236 -46.53 59.26 -16.49
CA PRO A 236 -47.12 58.69 -15.25
C PRO A 236 -46.82 57.21 -14.98
#